data_AF-A0A6L8EJ32-F1
#
_entry.id   AF-A0A6L8EJ32-F1
#
_cell.length_a   1.000
_cell.length_b   1.000
_cell.length_c   1.000
_cell.angle_alpha   90.00
_cell.angle_beta   90.00
_cell.angle_gamma   90.00
#
_symmetry.space_group_name_H-M   'P 1'
#
loop_
_entity.id
_entity.type
_entity.pdbx_description
1 polymer ?
#
loop_
_entity_poly.entity_id
_entity_poly.type
_entity_poly.pdbx_seq_one_letter_code
_entity_poly.pdbx_strand_id
1 'polypeptide(L)'
;MIVWLPVILCAGLLRNTQSQGLMVLCAGTIGVFFTALIYVMLEDIQKWWHEWFELWQEYATSEPARQQLEQAYQSISPLLSAIFASGFVISLIITMLLARWWQSALFNPGGFRKEFYALRLPRILVFPTLAGLLTLLLISNGASIALRDTVILLLVLYLFQGLSVIHGFLYTRARSRVWLIVIYGMFFIMPRFILLFVSCVGIVNACLGGKPVRIGDNNA
;
A
#
# COMPACT_ATOMS: atom_id res chain seq x y z
N MET A 1 -7.96 22.74 6.56
CA MET A 1 -8.51 21.89 7.64
C MET A 1 -8.85 20.48 7.12
N ILE A 2 -9.57 20.33 6.00
CA ILE A 2 -10.01 19.02 5.44
C ILE A 2 -8.85 18.07 5.09
N VAL A 3 -7.72 18.58 4.56
CA VAL A 3 -6.55 17.75 4.18
C VAL A 3 -5.94 16.97 5.36
N TRP A 4 -6.10 17.47 6.59
CA TRP A 4 -5.55 16.82 7.79
C TRP A 4 -6.49 15.77 8.39
N LEU A 5 -7.73 15.70 7.95
CA LEU A 5 -8.74 14.80 8.52
C LEU A 5 -8.30 13.33 8.46
N PRO A 6 -7.79 12.79 7.34
CA PRO A 6 -7.26 11.42 7.27
C PRO A 6 -6.15 11.15 8.29
N VAL A 7 -5.24 12.11 8.44
CA VAL A 7 -4.11 12.05 9.37
C VAL A 7 -4.60 12.03 10.81
N ILE A 8 -5.57 12.89 11.16
CA ILE A 8 -6.17 12.97 12.49
C ILE A 8 -6.90 11.67 12.85
N LEU A 9 -7.65 11.09 11.91
CA LEU A 9 -8.35 9.82 12.10
C LEU A 9 -7.36 8.67 12.37
N CYS A 10 -6.34 8.50 11.50
CA CYS A 10 -5.34 7.46 11.68
C CYS A 10 -4.53 7.66 12.97
N ALA A 11 -4.15 8.90 13.31
CA ALA A 11 -3.40 9.21 14.52
C ALA A 11 -4.24 8.95 15.79
N GLY A 12 -5.52 9.35 15.78
CA GLY A 12 -6.45 9.11 16.88
C GLY A 12 -6.69 7.61 17.10
N LEU A 13 -6.88 6.85 16.01
CA LEU A 13 -7.05 5.40 16.09
C LEU A 13 -5.78 4.72 16.61
N LEU A 14 -4.60 5.12 16.13
CA LEU A 14 -3.33 4.58 16.60
C LEU A 14 -3.12 4.88 18.08
N ARG A 15 -3.44 6.10 18.54
CA ARG A 15 -3.35 6.50 19.95
C ARG A 15 -4.23 5.63 20.86
N ASN A 16 -5.45 5.33 20.43
CA ASN A 16 -6.41 4.59 21.25
C ASN A 16 -6.17 3.07 21.21
N THR A 17 -5.74 2.53 20.08
CA THR A 17 -5.61 1.08 19.89
C THR A 17 -4.20 0.55 20.07
N GLN A 18 -3.19 1.41 19.94
CA GLN A 18 -1.77 1.03 19.89
C GLN A 18 -1.46 -0.05 18.84
N SER A 19 -2.30 -0.16 17.80
CA SER A 19 -2.22 -1.21 16.77
C SER A 19 -1.89 -0.63 15.40
N GLN A 20 -0.70 -0.96 14.90
CA GLN A 20 -0.29 -0.61 13.54
C GLN A 20 -1.20 -1.25 12.48
N GLY A 21 -1.71 -2.46 12.76
CA GLY A 21 -2.63 -3.16 11.85
C GLY A 21 -3.95 -2.42 11.66
N LEU A 22 -4.53 -1.90 12.76
CA LEU A 22 -5.76 -1.11 12.70
C LEU A 22 -5.52 0.25 12.06
N MET A 23 -4.36 0.87 12.28
CA MET A 23 -3.98 2.11 11.59
C MET A 23 -3.90 1.91 10.07
N VAL A 24 -3.23 0.84 9.61
CA VAL A 24 -3.15 0.51 8.17
C VAL A 24 -4.52 0.18 7.60
N LEU A 25 -5.35 -0.56 8.33
CA LEU A 25 -6.74 -0.82 7.94
C LEU A 25 -7.52 0.48 7.77
N CYS A 26 -7.41 1.42 8.72
CA CYS A 26 -8.08 2.71 8.66
C CYS A 26 -7.62 3.54 7.47
N ALA A 27 -6.31 3.60 7.20
CA ALA A 27 -5.78 4.26 6.01
C ALA A 27 -6.35 3.63 4.72
N GLY A 28 -6.45 2.30 4.68
CA GLY A 28 -7.08 1.57 3.58
C GLY A 28 -8.57 1.88 3.42
N THR A 29 -9.34 1.92 4.50
CA THR A 29 -10.76 2.28 4.48
C THR A 29 -10.96 3.71 3.98
N ILE A 30 -10.11 4.65 4.41
CA ILE A 30 -10.12 6.02 3.90
C ILE A 30 -9.79 6.03 2.40
N GLY A 31 -8.80 5.25 1.96
CA GLY A 31 -8.46 5.11 0.55
C GLY A 31 -9.61 4.59 -0.30
N VAL A 32 -10.27 3.52 0.14
CA VAL A 32 -11.45 2.95 -0.55
C VAL A 32 -12.59 3.96 -0.60
N PHE A 33 -12.86 4.66 0.50
CA PHE A 33 -13.90 5.70 0.53
C PHE A 33 -13.57 6.86 -0.42
N PHE A 34 -12.31 7.30 -0.45
CA PHE A 34 -11.83 8.34 -1.34
C PHE A 34 -11.98 7.92 -2.81
N THR A 35 -11.55 6.71 -3.15
CA THR A 35 -11.73 6.15 -4.49
C THR A 35 -13.21 6.07 -4.86
N ALA A 36 -14.06 5.51 -4.01
CA ALA A 36 -15.50 5.42 -4.25
C ALA A 36 -16.14 6.79 -4.47
N LEU A 37 -15.76 7.79 -3.66
CA LEU A 37 -16.23 9.17 -3.80
C LEU A 37 -15.85 9.74 -5.17
N ILE A 38 -14.60 9.55 -5.62
CA ILE A 38 -14.16 10.01 -6.94
C ILE A 38 -14.99 9.36 -8.05
N TYR A 39 -15.21 8.03 -7.99
CA TYR A 39 -16.01 7.31 -8.98
C TYR A 39 -17.48 7.74 -8.99
N VAL A 40 -18.03 8.25 -7.88
CA VAL A 40 -19.39 8.77 -7.81
C VAL A 40 -19.46 10.22 -8.31
N MET A 41 -18.44 11.03 -8.03
CA MET A 41 -18.41 12.44 -8.45
C MET A 41 -18.01 12.64 -9.91
N LEU A 42 -17.17 11.75 -10.45
CA LEU A 42 -16.74 11.78 -11.85
C LEU A 42 -17.47 10.70 -12.64
N GLU A 43 -18.36 11.11 -13.54
CA GLU A 43 -19.10 10.18 -14.41
C GLU A 43 -18.17 9.35 -15.31
N ASP A 44 -17.06 9.96 -15.78
CA ASP A 44 -16.02 9.28 -16.55
C ASP A 44 -14.62 9.65 -16.03
N ILE A 45 -14.10 8.81 -15.14
CA ILE A 45 -12.77 8.98 -14.57
C ILE A 45 -11.65 8.83 -15.62
N GLN A 46 -11.86 8.02 -16.66
CA GLN A 46 -10.85 7.83 -17.71
C GLN A 46 -10.72 9.08 -18.55
N LYS A 47 -11.87 9.67 -18.92
CA LYS A 47 -11.91 10.95 -19.61
C LYS A 47 -11.26 12.05 -18.78
N TRP A 48 -11.53 12.13 -17.48
CA TRP A 48 -10.90 13.11 -16.60
C TRP A 48 -9.36 12.98 -16.58
N TRP A 49 -8.84 11.74 -16.51
CA TRP A 49 -7.39 11.51 -16.62
C TRP A 49 -6.83 11.86 -18.00
N HIS A 50 -7.62 11.70 -19.06
CA HIS A 50 -7.22 12.05 -20.41
C HIS A 50 -7.11 13.56 -20.59
N GLU A 51 -8.12 14.32 -20.17
CA GLU A 51 -8.08 15.79 -20.17
C GLU A 51 -6.92 16.32 -19.33
N TRP A 52 -6.69 15.72 -18.15
CA TRP A 52 -5.53 16.07 -17.33
C TRP A 52 -4.22 15.80 -18.06
N PHE A 53 -4.14 14.72 -18.83
CA PHE A 53 -2.96 14.36 -19.60
C PHE A 53 -2.73 15.28 -20.82
N GLU A 54 -3.78 15.74 -21.50
CA GLU A 54 -3.67 16.72 -22.59
C GLU A 54 -2.99 18.02 -22.12
N LEU A 55 -3.30 18.48 -20.90
CA LEU A 55 -2.61 19.63 -20.29
C LEU A 55 -1.10 19.39 -20.14
N TRP A 56 -0.67 18.15 -19.90
CA TRP A 56 0.76 17.80 -19.83
C TRP A 56 1.41 17.73 -21.21
N GLN A 57 0.67 17.32 -22.24
CA GLN A 57 1.19 17.28 -23.62
C GLN A 57 1.57 18.67 -24.14
N GLU A 58 0.90 19.72 -23.67
CA GLU A 58 1.20 21.10 -24.06
C GLU A 58 2.65 21.51 -23.71
N TYR A 59 3.23 20.90 -22.67
CA TYR A 59 4.63 21.12 -22.27
C TYR A 59 5.65 20.36 -23.12
N ALA A 60 5.23 19.40 -23.94
CA ALA A 60 6.11 18.68 -24.85
C ALA A 60 6.37 19.51 -26.11
N THR A 61 7.61 20.00 -26.24
CA THR A 61 8.02 20.97 -27.27
C THR A 61 8.36 20.35 -28.63
N SER A 62 8.43 19.02 -28.74
CA SER A 62 8.77 18.32 -29.98
C SER A 62 7.86 17.12 -30.24
N GLU A 63 7.60 16.83 -31.52
CA GLU A 63 6.77 15.70 -31.95
C GLU A 63 7.26 14.33 -31.46
N PRO A 64 8.58 14.00 -31.46
CA PRO A 64 9.05 12.75 -30.89
C PRO A 64 8.77 12.64 -29.38
N ALA A 65 8.88 13.76 -28.64
CA ALA A 65 8.58 13.77 -27.21
C ALA A 65 7.09 13.57 -26.93
N ARG A 66 6.21 14.15 -27.75
CA ARG A 66 4.75 13.95 -27.67
C ARG A 66 4.37 12.49 -27.90
N GLN A 67 4.92 11.86 -28.93
CA GLN A 67 4.67 10.44 -29.22
C GLN A 67 5.11 9.52 -28.09
N GLN A 68 6.30 9.75 -27.51
CA GLN A 68 6.77 8.98 -26.35
C GLN A 68 5.86 9.17 -25.13
N LEU A 69 5.42 10.40 -24.88
CA LEU A 69 4.52 10.72 -23.78
C LEU A 69 3.15 10.05 -23.94
N GLU A 70 2.59 10.05 -25.15
CA GLU A 70 1.34 9.35 -25.49
C GLU A 70 1.46 7.83 -25.26
N GLN A 71 2.54 7.20 -25.74
CA GLN A 71 2.78 5.77 -25.52
C GLN A 71 2.90 5.42 -24.02
N ALA A 72 3.58 6.28 -23.25
CA ALA A 72 3.68 6.12 -21.81
C ALA A 72 2.31 6.24 -21.14
N TYR A 73 1.49 7.23 -21.54
CA TYR A 73 0.14 7.42 -21.03
C TYR A 73 -0.76 6.22 -21.32
N GLN A 74 -0.82 5.73 -22.56
CA GLN A 74 -1.63 4.56 -22.92
C GLN A 74 -1.28 3.33 -22.07
N SER A 75 -0.02 3.20 -21.67
CA SER A 75 0.46 2.10 -20.81
C SER A 75 0.02 2.23 -19.35
N ILE A 76 -0.21 3.44 -18.85
CA ILE A 76 -0.50 3.72 -17.43
C ILE A 76 -1.93 4.21 -17.18
N SER A 77 -2.63 4.72 -18.19
CA SER A 77 -3.95 5.35 -18.08
C SER A 77 -4.98 4.47 -17.36
N PRO A 78 -5.01 3.13 -17.56
CA PRO A 78 -5.94 2.29 -16.83
C PRO A 78 -5.61 2.21 -15.32
N LEU A 79 -4.37 2.50 -14.93
CA LEU A 79 -3.86 2.37 -13.57
C LEU A 79 -3.74 3.71 -12.85
N LEU A 80 -3.95 4.85 -13.52
CA LEU A 80 -3.75 6.17 -12.91
C LEU A 80 -4.56 6.35 -11.63
N SER A 81 -5.86 6.05 -11.66
CA SER A 81 -6.73 6.09 -10.48
C SER A 81 -6.18 5.25 -9.31
N ALA A 82 -5.78 4.00 -9.59
CA ALA A 82 -5.18 3.13 -8.58
C ALA A 82 -3.85 3.67 -8.06
N ILE A 83 -3.00 4.23 -8.94
CA ILE A 83 -1.69 4.79 -8.57
C ILE A 83 -1.88 5.98 -7.62
N PHE A 84 -2.78 6.92 -7.94
CA PHE A 84 -3.03 8.09 -7.10
C PHE A 84 -3.67 7.70 -5.76
N ALA A 85 -4.67 6.82 -5.77
CA ALA A 85 -5.31 6.35 -4.55
C ALA A 85 -4.31 5.58 -3.66
N SER A 86 -3.52 4.68 -4.25
CA SER A 86 -2.47 3.94 -3.55
C SER A 86 -1.38 4.86 -3.02
N GLY A 87 -0.93 5.82 -3.82
CA GLY A 87 0.07 6.81 -3.41
C GLY A 87 -0.39 7.59 -2.19
N PHE A 88 -1.64 8.06 -2.20
CA PHE A 88 -2.25 8.74 -1.05
C PHE A 88 -2.26 7.86 0.22
N VAL A 89 -2.71 6.59 0.10
CA VAL A 89 -2.74 5.65 1.23
C VAL A 89 -1.33 5.31 1.73
N ILE A 90 -0.38 5.07 0.82
CA ILE A 90 1.03 4.80 1.15
C ILE A 90 1.64 5.98 1.89
N SER A 91 1.44 7.20 1.39
CA SER A 91 1.90 8.42 2.06
C SER A 91 1.33 8.52 3.47
N LEU A 92 0.03 8.29 3.65
CA LEU A 92 -0.62 8.31 4.96
C LEU A 92 -0.01 7.28 5.92
N ILE A 93 0.17 6.03 5.47
CA ILE A 93 0.75 4.95 6.27
C ILE A 93 2.20 5.27 6.63
N ILE A 94 3.04 5.69 5.66
CA ILE A 94 4.44 6.01 5.89
C ILE A 94 4.57 7.17 6.88
N THR A 95 3.77 8.22 6.74
CA THR A 95 3.75 9.34 7.69
C THR A 95 3.42 8.88 9.11
N MET A 96 2.41 8.01 9.28
CA MET A 96 2.04 7.45 10.58
C MET A 96 3.14 6.58 11.18
N LEU A 97 3.73 5.69 10.37
CA LEU A 97 4.83 4.83 10.80
C LEU A 97 6.06 5.64 11.21
N LEU A 98 6.41 6.67 10.43
CA LEU A 98 7.54 7.55 10.74
C LEU A 98 7.30 8.35 12.02
N ALA A 99 6.10 8.90 12.19
CA ALA A 99 5.73 9.61 13.41
C ALA A 99 5.83 8.70 14.65
N ARG A 100 5.32 7.47 14.57
CA ARG A 100 5.43 6.50 15.66
C ARG A 100 6.88 6.07 15.90
N TRP A 101 7.65 5.90 14.84
CA TRP A 101 9.08 5.57 14.95
C TRP A 101 9.83 6.67 15.72
N TRP A 102 9.68 7.94 15.33
CA TRP A 102 10.27 9.07 16.04
C TRP A 102 9.82 9.14 17.49
N GLN A 103 8.53 8.95 17.77
CA GLN A 103 8.03 8.92 19.13
C GLN A 103 8.69 7.79 19.95
N SER A 104 8.81 6.60 19.39
CA SER A 104 9.47 5.48 20.08
C SER A 104 10.96 5.75 20.29
N ALA A 105 11.65 6.37 19.34
CA ALA A 105 13.07 6.68 19.48
C ALA A 105 13.35 7.64 20.66
N LEU A 106 12.43 8.58 20.92
CA LEU A 106 12.57 9.57 21.99
C LEU A 106 12.07 9.08 23.35
N PHE A 107 10.92 8.38 23.38
CA PHE A 107 10.22 8.08 24.63
C PHE A 107 10.19 6.60 25.01
N ASN A 108 10.38 5.68 24.06
CA ASN A 108 10.36 4.23 24.30
C ASN A 108 11.26 3.49 23.29
N PRO A 109 12.59 3.59 23.45
CA PRO A 109 13.54 3.10 22.45
C PRO A 109 13.30 1.63 22.07
N GLY A 110 13.13 1.36 20.77
CA GLY A 110 12.87 0.02 20.25
C GLY A 110 11.39 -0.42 20.25
N GLY A 111 10.48 0.35 20.85
CA GLY A 111 9.05 0.04 20.89
C GLY A 111 8.40 -0.13 19.52
N PHE A 112 8.73 0.75 18.56
CA PHE A 112 8.21 0.68 17.19
C PHE A 112 8.48 -0.67 16.51
N ARG A 113 9.65 -1.29 16.77
CA ARG A 113 10.00 -2.58 16.18
C ARG A 113 9.00 -3.67 16.60
N LYS A 114 8.70 -3.73 17.90
CA LYS A 114 7.75 -4.72 18.46
C LYS A 114 6.36 -4.52 17.85
N GLU A 115 5.91 -3.27 17.76
CA GLU A 115 4.60 -2.90 17.18
C GLU A 115 4.49 -3.18 15.69
N PHE A 116 5.53 -2.83 14.93
CA PHE A 116 5.56 -3.06 13.49
C PHE A 116 5.51 -4.56 13.20
N TYR A 117 6.29 -5.39 13.90
CA TYR A 117 6.28 -6.85 13.68
C TYR A 117 4.94 -7.50 14.08
N ALA A 118 4.20 -6.86 15.00
CA ALA A 118 2.84 -7.25 15.40
C ALA A 118 1.75 -6.75 14.43
N LEU A 119 2.09 -6.01 13.37
CA LEU A 119 1.12 -5.53 12.37
C LEU A 119 0.40 -6.72 11.72
N ARG A 120 -0.91 -6.77 11.90
CA ARG A 120 -1.81 -7.78 11.32
C ARG A 120 -3.09 -7.11 10.85
N LEU A 121 -3.47 -7.39 9.61
CA LEU A 121 -4.77 -7.05 9.05
C LEU A 121 -5.79 -8.12 9.43
N PRO A 122 -7.08 -7.74 9.57
CA PRO A 122 -8.14 -8.69 9.86
C PRO A 122 -8.23 -9.79 8.80
N ARG A 123 -8.38 -11.05 9.24
CA ARG A 123 -8.53 -12.20 8.33
C ARG A 123 -9.74 -12.06 7.40
N ILE A 124 -10.78 -11.34 7.82
CA ILE A 124 -11.98 -11.09 7.00
C ILE A 124 -11.65 -10.36 5.68
N LEU A 125 -10.55 -9.60 5.61
CA LEU A 125 -10.13 -8.94 4.37
C LEU A 125 -9.57 -9.90 3.32
N VAL A 126 -9.15 -11.10 3.71
CA VAL A 126 -8.59 -12.09 2.77
C VAL A 126 -9.63 -12.47 1.72
N PHE A 127 -10.89 -12.66 2.13
CA PHE A 127 -11.96 -13.09 1.25
C PHE A 127 -12.22 -12.11 0.10
N PRO A 128 -12.51 -10.81 0.33
CA PRO A 128 -12.69 -9.86 -0.77
C PRO A 128 -11.43 -9.68 -1.62
N THR A 129 -10.23 -9.77 -1.03
CA THR A 129 -8.99 -9.69 -1.80
C THR A 129 -8.83 -10.86 -2.76
N LEU A 130 -8.99 -12.10 -2.29
CA LEU A 130 -8.88 -13.28 -3.14
C LEU A 130 -10.01 -13.35 -4.17
N ALA A 131 -11.25 -13.02 -3.78
CA ALA A 131 -12.38 -12.98 -4.70
C ALA A 131 -12.16 -11.94 -5.81
N GLY A 132 -11.69 -10.73 -5.46
CA GLY A 132 -11.34 -9.70 -6.43
C GLY A 132 -10.21 -10.14 -7.37
N LEU A 133 -9.16 -10.77 -6.83
CA LEU A 133 -8.04 -11.28 -7.63
C LEU A 133 -8.48 -12.38 -8.61
N LEU A 134 -9.31 -13.33 -8.14
CA LEU A 134 -9.91 -14.37 -9.00
C LEU A 134 -10.80 -13.78 -10.08
N THR A 135 -11.62 -12.77 -9.74
CA THR A 135 -12.50 -12.10 -10.72
C THR A 135 -11.69 -11.42 -11.81
N LEU A 136 -10.60 -10.72 -11.44
CA LEU A 136 -9.70 -10.08 -12.42
C LEU A 136 -8.98 -11.10 -13.31
N LEU A 137 -8.66 -12.29 -12.79
CA LEU A 137 -8.04 -13.37 -13.57
C LEU A 137 -9.01 -14.03 -14.55
N LEU A 138 -10.26 -14.23 -14.14
CA LEU A 138 -11.27 -14.92 -14.95
C LEU A 138 -11.96 -14.00 -15.96
N ILE A 139 -12.07 -12.71 -15.65
CA ILE A 139 -12.82 -11.72 -16.44
C ILE A 139 -11.88 -10.57 -16.82
N SER A 140 -10.90 -10.85 -17.66
CA SER A 140 -9.86 -9.88 -18.04
C SER A 140 -10.40 -8.64 -18.77
N ASN A 141 -11.46 -8.79 -19.58
CA ASN A 141 -11.99 -7.72 -20.44
C ASN A 141 -13.29 -7.08 -19.92
N GLY A 142 -13.79 -7.48 -18.75
CA GLY A 142 -15.10 -7.03 -18.23
C GLY A 142 -15.12 -6.67 -16.74
N ALA A 143 -14.02 -6.88 -16.01
CA ALA A 143 -13.94 -6.44 -14.63
C ALA A 143 -13.97 -4.90 -14.55
N SER A 144 -14.77 -4.36 -13.62
CA SER A 144 -14.87 -2.91 -13.46
C SER A 144 -13.53 -2.29 -13.04
N ILE A 145 -13.25 -1.10 -13.54
CA ILE A 145 -12.05 -0.31 -13.20
C ILE A 145 -11.98 -0.11 -11.67
N ALA A 146 -13.13 0.17 -11.04
CA ALA A 146 -13.26 0.29 -9.59
C ALA A 146 -12.85 -0.99 -8.82
N LEU A 147 -13.19 -2.19 -9.33
CA LEU A 147 -12.77 -3.45 -8.72
C LEU A 147 -11.24 -3.59 -8.79
N ARG A 148 -10.66 -3.32 -9.97
CA ARG A 148 -9.20 -3.36 -10.16
C ARG A 148 -8.49 -2.43 -9.18
N ASP A 149 -8.93 -1.18 -9.08
CA ASP A 149 -8.34 -0.19 -8.18
C ASP A 149 -8.46 -0.61 -6.72
N THR A 150 -9.60 -1.17 -6.33
CA THR A 150 -9.82 -1.68 -4.97
C THR A 150 -8.91 -2.86 -4.66
N VAL A 151 -8.71 -3.79 -5.60
CA VAL A 151 -7.76 -4.91 -5.42
C VAL A 151 -6.34 -4.40 -5.28
N ILE A 152 -5.92 -3.42 -6.09
CA ILE A 152 -4.58 -2.82 -5.99
C ILE A 152 -4.40 -2.15 -4.62
N LEU A 153 -5.39 -1.41 -4.13
CA LEU A 153 -5.38 -0.83 -2.78
C LEU A 153 -5.24 -1.90 -1.69
N LEU A 154 -5.98 -3.01 -1.79
CA LEU A 154 -5.87 -4.12 -0.84
C LEU A 154 -4.47 -4.75 -0.86
N LEU A 155 -3.88 -4.93 -2.05
CA LEU A 155 -2.50 -5.42 -2.18
C LEU A 155 -1.52 -4.46 -1.50
N VAL A 156 -1.71 -3.15 -1.61
CA VAL A 156 -0.90 -2.15 -0.89
C VAL A 156 -1.01 -2.29 0.62
N LEU A 157 -2.18 -2.59 1.18
CA LEU A 157 -2.28 -2.86 2.63
C LEU A 157 -1.51 -4.12 3.01
N TYR A 158 -1.67 -5.19 2.21
CA TYR A 158 -0.95 -6.44 2.43
C TYR A 158 0.56 -6.32 2.21
N LEU A 159 1.03 -5.36 1.42
CA LEU A 159 2.45 -5.03 1.28
C LEU A 159 3.06 -4.68 2.64
N PHE A 160 2.41 -3.79 3.42
CA PHE A 160 2.91 -3.41 4.74
C PHE A 160 2.87 -4.57 5.74
N GLN A 161 1.86 -5.45 5.65
CA GLN A 161 1.85 -6.69 6.42
C GLN A 161 2.94 -7.67 5.98
N GLY A 162 3.21 -7.80 4.68
CA GLY A 162 4.29 -8.63 4.17
C GLY A 162 5.65 -8.13 4.65
N LEU A 163 5.86 -6.81 4.58
CA LEU A 163 7.07 -6.17 5.11
C LEU A 163 7.23 -6.43 6.60
N SER A 164 6.17 -6.34 7.41
CA SER A 164 6.27 -6.62 8.85
C SER A 164 6.67 -8.06 9.13
N VAL A 165 6.11 -9.02 8.39
CA VAL A 165 6.45 -10.45 8.51
C VAL A 165 7.90 -10.70 8.10
N ILE A 166 8.34 -10.14 6.97
CA ILE A 166 9.72 -10.29 6.48
C ILE A 166 10.72 -9.72 7.50
N HIS A 167 10.48 -8.51 8.02
CA HIS A 167 11.39 -7.91 9.00
C HIS A 167 11.41 -8.70 10.32
N GLY A 168 10.25 -9.17 10.79
CA GLY A 168 10.16 -10.02 11.98
C GLY A 168 10.86 -11.37 11.80
N PHE A 169 10.71 -12.00 10.63
CA PHE A 169 11.34 -13.28 10.30
C PHE A 169 12.85 -13.17 10.14
N LEU A 170 13.34 -12.10 9.51
CA LEU A 170 14.77 -11.89 9.32
C LEU A 170 15.47 -11.43 10.60
N TYR A 171 14.74 -10.89 11.58
CA TYR A 171 15.33 -10.35 12.81
C TYR A 171 16.24 -11.35 13.55
N THR A 172 15.84 -12.61 13.61
CA THR A 172 16.58 -13.68 14.31
C THR A 172 17.54 -14.47 13.42
N ARG A 173 17.66 -14.12 12.12
CA ARG A 173 18.49 -14.85 11.17
C ARG A 173 19.85 -14.20 10.94
N ALA A 174 20.86 -15.05 10.75
CA ALA A 174 22.16 -14.61 10.23
C ALA A 174 21.99 -13.94 8.85
N ARG A 175 22.80 -12.90 8.58
CA ARG A 175 22.79 -12.11 7.33
C ARG A 175 21.46 -11.38 7.02
N SER A 176 20.66 -11.09 8.04
CA SER A 176 19.41 -10.31 7.91
C SER A 176 19.55 -9.02 7.09
N ARG A 177 20.66 -8.29 7.29
CA ARG A 177 20.97 -7.06 6.53
C ARG A 177 21.09 -7.29 5.02
N VAL A 178 21.75 -8.37 4.59
CA VAL A 178 21.93 -8.67 3.15
C VAL A 178 20.59 -8.96 2.50
N TRP A 179 19.73 -9.75 3.16
CA TRP A 179 18.39 -10.04 2.64
C TRP A 179 17.51 -8.80 2.52
N LEU A 180 17.59 -7.88 3.49
CA LEU A 180 16.86 -6.62 3.40
C LEU A 180 17.37 -5.76 2.22
N ILE A 181 18.69 -5.68 2.01
CA ILE A 181 19.26 -4.96 0.85
C ILE A 181 18.73 -5.54 -0.46
N VAL A 182 18.71 -6.88 -0.61
CA VAL A 182 18.18 -7.53 -1.81
C VAL A 182 16.70 -7.20 -2.02
N ILE A 183 15.88 -7.31 -0.97
CA ILE A 183 14.44 -7.03 -1.05
C ILE A 183 14.20 -5.58 -1.45
N TYR A 184 14.86 -4.61 -0.80
CA TYR A 184 14.71 -3.19 -1.12
C TYR A 184 15.28 -2.83 -2.50
N GLY A 185 16.40 -3.43 -2.91
CA GLY A 185 16.93 -3.28 -4.27
C GLY A 185 15.94 -3.78 -5.33
N MET A 186 15.20 -4.85 -5.04
CA MET A 186 14.22 -5.41 -5.96
C MET A 186 12.97 -4.52 -6.15
N PHE A 187 12.67 -3.61 -5.21
CA PHE A 187 11.66 -2.56 -5.43
C PHE A 187 12.04 -1.59 -6.53
N PHE A 188 13.34 -1.34 -6.71
CA PHE A 188 13.81 -0.46 -7.78
C PHE A 188 13.96 -1.21 -9.11
N ILE A 189 14.48 -2.44 -9.07
CA ILE A 189 14.75 -3.21 -10.30
C ILE A 189 13.44 -3.80 -10.88
N MET A 190 12.59 -4.39 -10.03
CA MET A 190 11.40 -5.14 -10.44
C MET A 190 10.18 -4.82 -9.54
N PRO A 191 9.70 -3.57 -9.53
CA PRO A 191 8.67 -3.10 -8.59
C PRO A 191 7.40 -3.96 -8.63
N ARG A 192 6.90 -4.31 -9.82
CA ARG A 192 5.67 -5.09 -9.99
C ARG A 192 5.77 -6.47 -9.34
N PHE A 193 6.88 -7.16 -9.52
CA PHE A 193 7.08 -8.52 -9.00
C PHE A 193 7.29 -8.51 -7.48
N ILE A 194 8.12 -7.61 -6.95
CA ILE A 194 8.35 -7.58 -5.50
C ILE A 194 7.12 -7.10 -4.73
N LEU A 195 6.34 -6.15 -5.28
CA LEU A 195 5.09 -5.71 -4.68
C LEU A 195 4.12 -6.88 -4.52
N LEU A 196 3.91 -7.66 -5.59
CA LEU A 196 3.07 -8.86 -5.55
C LEU A 196 3.62 -9.91 -4.59
N PHE A 197 4.92 -10.21 -4.66
CA PHE A 197 5.55 -11.19 -3.78
C PHE A 197 5.37 -10.86 -2.29
N VAL A 198 5.70 -9.63 -1.89
CA VAL A 198 5.58 -9.20 -0.50
C VAL A 198 4.12 -9.15 -0.07
N SER A 199 3.21 -8.69 -0.94
CA SER A 199 1.77 -8.70 -0.65
C SER A 199 1.24 -10.12 -0.45
N CYS A 200 1.67 -11.09 -1.27
CA CYS A 200 1.33 -12.50 -1.09
C CYS A 200 1.81 -13.05 0.26
N VAL A 201 3.02 -12.73 0.70
CA VAL A 201 3.50 -13.07 2.05
C VAL A 201 2.55 -12.49 3.12
N GLY A 202 2.11 -11.25 2.93
CA GLY A 202 1.11 -10.60 3.79
C GLY A 202 -0.23 -11.35 3.82
N ILE A 203 -0.78 -11.70 2.66
CA ILE A 203 -2.05 -12.43 2.52
C ILE A 203 -1.95 -13.80 3.19
N VAL A 204 -0.91 -14.58 2.88
CA VAL A 204 -0.69 -15.91 3.48
C VAL A 204 -0.62 -15.82 5.00
N ASN A 205 0.09 -14.82 5.53
CA ASN A 205 0.14 -14.61 6.98
C ASN A 205 -1.23 -14.27 7.59
N ALA A 206 -2.07 -13.50 6.90
CA ALA A 206 -3.45 -13.24 7.34
C ALA A 206 -4.33 -14.51 7.28
N CYS A 207 -4.17 -15.33 6.23
CA CYS A 207 -4.89 -16.60 6.08
C CYS A 207 -4.61 -17.57 7.22
N LEU A 208 -3.34 -17.68 7.61
CA LEU A 208 -2.86 -18.61 8.64
C LEU A 208 -3.15 -18.13 10.08
N GLY A 209 -3.75 -16.96 10.27
CA GLY A 209 -3.97 -16.37 11.59
C GLY A 209 -2.66 -16.11 12.34
N GLY A 210 -1.60 -15.73 11.61
CA GLY A 210 -0.21 -15.79 12.06
C GLY A 210 0.02 -15.22 13.46
N LYS A 211 0.40 -16.11 14.40
CA LYS A 211 0.83 -15.74 15.76
C LYS A 211 1.98 -14.73 15.70
N PRO A 212 2.09 -13.78 16.64
CA PRO A 212 3.22 -12.86 16.68
C PRO A 212 4.53 -13.66 16.79
N VAL A 213 5.53 -13.26 16.01
CA VAL A 213 6.89 -13.79 16.18
C VAL A 213 7.32 -13.41 17.60
N ARG A 214 7.50 -14.39 18.48
CA ARG A 214 8.04 -14.16 19.82
C ARG A 214 9.46 -13.62 19.67
N ILE A 215 9.62 -12.33 19.85
CA ILE A 215 10.94 -11.72 20.03
C ILE A 215 11.37 -12.14 21.43
N GLY A 216 12.31 -13.08 21.55
CA GLY A 216 12.90 -13.42 22.83
C GLY A 216 13.62 -12.20 23.41
N ASP A 217 13.48 -11.97 24.71
CA ASP A 217 14.09 -10.87 25.47
C ASP A 217 15.62 -11.01 25.63
N ASN A 218 16.33 -11.47 24.60
CA ASN A 218 17.79 -11.47 24.61
C ASN A 218 18.27 -10.23 23.88
N ASN A 219 18.49 -9.17 24.66
CA ASN A 219 19.64 -8.26 24.64
C ASN A 219 19.38 -7.13 25.64
N ALA A 220 19.67 -7.42 26.92
CA ALA A 220 20.26 -6.44 27.83
C ALA A 220 21.77 -6.40 27.57
#